data_AF-X1TN67-F1
#
_entry.id   AF-X1TN67-F1
#
_cell.length_a   1.000
_cell.length_b   1.000
_cell.length_c   1.000
_cell.angle_alpha   90.00
_cell.angle_beta   90.00
_cell.angle_gamma   90.00
#
_symmetry.space_group_name_H-M   'P 1'
#
loop_
_entity.id
_entity.type
_entity.pdbx_description
1 polymer ?
#
loop_
_entity_poly.entity_id
_entity_poly.type
_entity_poly.pdbx_seq_one_letter_code
_entity_poly.pdbx_strand_id
1 'polypeptide(L)' 'MPPWLKVWWQELGAGAELYLGTVRQREEVIGIAPLLVREGKTSLIGSADVCDYLDFVVAPGKEEDFFGILLDD' A
#
# COMPACT_ATOMS: atom_id res chain seq x y z
N MET A 1 -2.92 10.20 9.04
CA MET A 1 -1.45 10.14 8.92
C MET A 1 -0.83 11.21 9.81
N PRO A 2 0.28 10.94 10.52
CA PRO A 2 0.99 11.96 11.29
C PRO A 2 1.35 13.17 10.41
N PRO A 3 1.22 14.42 10.90
CA PRO A 3 1.46 15.61 10.09
C PRO A 3 2.85 15.67 9.45
N TRP A 4 3.88 15.23 10.18
CA TRP A 4 5.26 15.20 9.67
C TRP A 4 5.43 14.23 8.49
N LEU A 5 4.74 13.08 8.51
CA LEU A 5 4.81 12.10 7.42
C LEU A 5 4.08 12.62 6.17
N LYS A 6 3.02 13.41 6.36
CA LYS A 6 2.34 14.10 5.27
C LYS A 6 3.27 15.08 4.55
N VAL A 7 3.95 15.94 5.32
CA VAL A 7 4.92 16.90 4.76
C VAL A 7 6.07 16.16 4.09
N TRP A 8 6.62 15.13 4.73
CA TRP A 8 7.67 14.30 4.13
C TRP A 8 7.26 13.75 2.76
N TRP A 9 6.05 13.20 2.64
CA TRP A 9 5.57 12.67 1.36
C TRP A 9 5.37 13.77 0.31
N GLN A 10 4.83 14.92 0.70
CA GLN A 10 4.61 16.05 -0.20
C GLN A 10 5.93 16.58 -0.79
N GLU A 11 6.98 16.64 0.02
CA GLU A 11 8.27 17.19 -0.39
C GLU A 11 9.18 16.15 -1.07
N LEU A 12 9.12 14.88 -0.64
CA LEU A 12 10.08 13.84 -1.03
C LEU A 12 9.48 12.68 -1.83
N GLY A 13 8.14 12.59 -1.93
CA GLY A 13 7.43 11.57 -2.70
C GLY A 13 7.55 11.71 -4.22
N ALA A 14 8.32 12.68 -4.72
CA ALA A 14 8.62 12.90 -6.13
C ALA A 14 7.37 12.93 -7.04
N GLY A 15 6.26 13.51 -6.56
CA GLY A 15 5.01 13.60 -7.33
C GLY A 15 4.27 12.27 -7.48
N ALA A 16 4.67 11.21 -6.78
CA ALA A 16 3.90 9.99 -6.72
C ALA A 16 2.75 10.11 -5.71
N GLU A 17 1.63 9.47 -6.02
CA GLU A 17 0.47 9.42 -5.16
C GLU A 17 0.61 8.25 -4.17
N LEU A 18 0.24 8.52 -2.92
CA LEU A 18 0.19 7.51 -1.87
C LEU A 18 -1.19 6.86 -1.87
N TYR A 19 -1.26 5.56 -2.15
CA TYR A 19 -2.45 4.74 -1.97
C TYR A 19 -2.28 3.89 -0.70
N LEU A 20 -3.16 4.09 0.27
CA LEU A 20 -3.24 3.27 1.49
C LEU A 20 -4.61 2.57 1.53
N GLY A 21 -4.71 1.44 0.82
CA GLY A 21 -5.94 0.65 0.76
C GLY A 21 -6.08 -0.29 1.96
N THR A 22 -7.30 -0.45 2.46
CA THR A 22 -7.64 -1.52 3.40
C THR A 22 -8.48 -2.56 2.68
N VAL A 23 -8.00 -3.80 2.63
CA VAL A 23 -8.76 -4.92 2.04
C VAL A 23 -9.61 -5.55 3.13
N ARG A 24 -10.90 -5.74 2.81
CA ARG A 24 -11.90 -6.24 3.77
C ARG A 24 -12.61 -7.46 3.23
N GLN A 25 -12.79 -8.45 4.09
CA GLN A 25 -13.72 -9.55 3.86
C GLN A 25 -14.92 -9.33 4.79
N ARG A 26 -16.07 -8.94 4.22
CA ARG A 26 -17.24 -8.47 4.97
C ARG A 26 -16.89 -7.26 5.84
N GLU A 27 -17.03 -7.38 7.17
CA GLU A 27 -16.71 -6.31 8.13
C GLU A 27 -15.25 -6.38 8.64
N GLU A 28 -14.54 -7.48 8.37
CA GLU A 28 -13.18 -7.73 8.87
C GLU A 28 -12.13 -7.14 7.91
N VAL A 29 -11.16 -6.40 8.45
CA VAL A 29 -9.96 -6.01 7.70
C VAL A 29 -9.01 -7.20 7.67
N ILE A 30 -8.74 -7.72 6.48
CA ILE A 30 -7.84 -8.85 6.29
C ILE A 30 -6.45 -8.42 5.78
N GLY A 31 -6.28 -7.14 5.44
CA GLY A 31 -4.96 -6.59 5.17
C GLY A 31 -4.94 -5.12 4.75
N ILE A 32 -3.73 -4.63 4.50
CA ILE A 32 -3.43 -3.27 4.05
C ILE A 32 -2.55 -3.37 2.79
N ALA A 33 -2.90 -2.59 1.78
CA ALA A 33 -2.16 -2.44 0.54
C ALA A 33 -1.48 -1.06 0.48
N PRO A 34 -0.22 -0.94 0.95
CA PRO A 34 0.54 0.29 0.89
C PRO A 34 1.24 0.42 -0.46
N LEU A 35 0.66 1.23 -1.35
CA LEU A 35 1.08 1.33 -2.73
C LEU A 35 1.43 2.76 -3.12
N LEU A 36 2.31 2.87 -4.11
CA LEU A 36 2.66 4.10 -4.78
C LEU A 36 2.03 4.06 -6.18
N VAL A 37 1.34 5.13 -6.55
CA VAL A 37 0.75 5.28 -7.88
C VAL A 37 1.47 6.39 -8.63
N ARG A 38 1.95 6.09 -9.83
CA ARG A 38 2.62 7.04 -10.71
C ARG A 38 2.28 6.74 -12.16
N GLU A 39 1.75 7.73 -12.87
CA GLU A 39 1.43 7.61 -14.30
C GLU A 39 0.54 6.37 -14.61
N GLY A 40 -0.42 6.09 -13.73
CA GLY A 40 -1.33 4.93 -13.87
C GLY A 40 -0.69 3.58 -13.58
N LYS A 41 0.55 3.54 -13.09
CA LYS A 41 1.22 2.32 -12.63
C LYS A 41 1.27 2.28 -11.11
N THR A 42 1.03 1.11 -10.58
CA THR A 42 1.03 0.84 -9.14
C THR A 42 2.25 0.00 -8.79
N SER A 43 2.96 0.38 -7.74
CA SER A 43 4.09 -0.38 -7.17
C SER A 43 4.02 -0.38 -5.66
N LEU A 44 4.80 -1.24 -5.02
CA LEU A 44 5.00 -1.18 -3.57
C LEU A 44 5.53 0.21 -3.17
N ILE A 45 5.06 0.73 -2.04
CA ILE A 45 5.62 1.95 -1.46
C ILE A 45 7.08 1.70 -1.08
N GLY A 46 8.02 2.53 -1.54
CA GLY A 46 9.44 2.34 -1.25
C GLY A 46 10.34 2.73 -2.43
N SER A 47 11.60 2.30 -2.38
CA SER A 47 12.58 2.48 -3.45
C SER A 47 13.36 1.18 -3.65
N ALA A 48 13.74 0.89 -4.90
CA ALA A 48 14.63 -0.23 -5.21
C ALA A 48 16.01 -0.12 -4.52
N ASP A 49 16.41 1.10 -4.13
CA ASP A 49 17.68 1.35 -3.46
C ASP A 49 17.64 1.05 -1.96
N VAL A 50 16.44 0.92 -1.36
CA VAL A 50 16.23 0.68 0.08
C VAL A 50 15.05 -0.28 0.27
N CYS A 51 15.35 -1.59 0.33
CA CYS A 51 14.38 -2.68 0.24
C CYS A 51 14.42 -3.63 1.44
N ASP A 52 14.05 -3.19 2.64
CA ASP A 52 14.15 -4.07 3.82
C ASP A 52 12.85 -4.87 4.04
N TYR A 53 11.68 -4.26 3.83
CA TYR A 53 10.36 -4.87 4.14
C TYR A 53 9.25 -4.34 3.22
N LEU A 54 9.48 -4.36 1.90
CA LEU A 54 8.49 -3.93 0.93
C LEU A 54 7.48 -5.07 0.69
N ASP A 55 6.35 -5.04 1.38
CA ASP A 55 5.29 -6.03 1.21
C ASP A 55 3.92 -5.49 1.64
N PHE A 56 2.88 -6.28 1.37
CA PHE A 56 1.54 -6.11 1.90
C PHE A 56 1.48 -6.55 3.36
N VAL A 57 0.62 -5.91 4.15
CA VAL A 57 0.32 -6.38 5.51
C VAL A 57 -0.91 -7.25 5.42
N VAL A 58 -0.76 -8.56 5.50
CA VAL A 58 -1.85 -9.52 5.33
C VAL A 58 -2.05 -10.35 6.59
N ALA A 59 -3.31 -10.57 6.96
CA ALA A 59 -3.65 -11.47 8.06
C ALA A 59 -3.24 -12.91 7.70
N PRO A 60 -2.55 -13.65 8.60
CA PRO A 60 -2.09 -15.00 8.30
C PRO A 60 -3.24 -15.93 7.88
N GLY A 61 -3.07 -16.64 6.77
CA GLY A 61 -4.07 -17.55 6.21
C GLY A 61 -5.20 -16.86 5.41
N LYS A 62 -5.08 -15.57 5.13
CA LYS A 62 -6.01 -14.78 4.31
C LYS A 62 -5.37 -14.28 3.01
N GLU A 63 -4.23 -14.81 2.62
CA GLU A 63 -3.43 -14.31 1.50
C GLU A 63 -4.18 -14.41 0.17
N GLU A 64 -4.78 -15.57 -0.13
CA GLU A 64 -5.55 -15.75 -1.37
C GLU A 64 -6.77 -14.82 -1.41
N ASP A 65 -7.53 -14.72 -0.32
CA ASP A 65 -8.68 -13.82 -0.21
C ASP A 65 -8.25 -12.35 -0.39
N PHE A 66 -7.14 -11.96 0.24
CA PHE A 66 -6.60 -10.61 0.17
C PHE A 66 -6.24 -10.22 -1.26
N PHE A 67 -5.44 -11.05 -1.95
CA PHE A 67 -5.00 -10.77 -3.32
C PHE A 67 -6.14 -10.87 -4.32
N GLY A 68 -7.10 -11.79 -4.12
CA GLY A 68 -8.29 -11.89 -4.95
C GLY A 68 -9.10 -10.59 -4.92
N ILE A 69 -9.40 -10.07 -3.72
CA ILE A 69 -10.16 -8.83 -3.57
C ILE A 69 -9.36 -7.62 -4.09
N LEU A 70 -8.06 -7.54 -3.80
CA LEU A 70 -7.23 -6.40 -4.22
C LEU A 70 -7.09 -6.28 -5.74
N LEU A 71 -7.05 -7.40 -6.46
CA LEU A 71 -6.89 -7.41 -7.92
C LEU A 71 -8.20 -7.18 -8.68
N ASP A 72 -9.34 -7.30 -8.00
CA ASP A 72 -10.68 -7.06 -8.55
C ASP A 72 -11.17 -5.61 -8.31
N ASP A 73 -10.39 -4.78 -7.62
CA ASP A 73 -10.66 -3.36 -7.28
C ASP A 73 -10.30 -2.41 -8.45
#